data_AF-A0A921MLM1-F1
#
_entry.id   AF-A0A921MLM1-F1
#
_cell.length_a   1.000
_cell.length_b   1.000
_cell.length_c   1.000
_cell.angle_alpha   90.00
_cell.angle_beta   90.00
_cell.angle_gamma   90.00
#
_symmetry.space_group_name_H-M   'P 1'
#
loop_
_entity.id
_entity.type
_entity.pdbx_description
1 polymer ?
#
loop_
_entity_poly.entity_id
_entity_poly.type
_entity_poly.pdbx_seq_one_letter_code
_entity_poly.pdbx_strand_id
1 'polypeptide(L)'
;MEGYQPSGEVIRLTNAINRALESPNKPEEALSLILKGASARYDCCPPAIPIQEENHPLAVDQNRIRQVVSFITISAENVVAVAFR
;
A
#
# COMPACT_ATOMS: atom_id res chain seq x y z
N MET A 1 2.86 -26.07 -14.05
CA MET A 1 3.27 -24.77 -13.49
C MET A 1 4.46 -25.05 -12.61
N GLU A 2 5.66 -24.68 -13.07
CA GLU A 2 6.88 -24.86 -12.27
C GLU A 2 6.76 -23.94 -11.05
N GLY A 3 6.86 -24.50 -9.85
CA GLY A 3 6.69 -23.77 -8.60
C GLY A 3 7.85 -22.80 -8.39
N TYR A 4 7.61 -21.73 -7.62
CA TYR A 4 8.67 -20.82 -7.23
C TYR A 4 9.83 -21.58 -6.56
N GLN A 5 11.01 -21.53 -7.16
CA GLN A 5 12.24 -22.10 -6.61
C GLN A 5 13.14 -20.96 -6.09
N PRO A 6 13.32 -20.82 -4.77
CA PRO A 6 14.15 -19.75 -4.22
C PRO A 6 15.62 -19.96 -4.57
N SER A 7 16.32 -18.85 -4.83
CA SER A 7 17.78 -18.87 -4.95
C SER A 7 18.43 -19.13 -3.58
N GLY A 8 19.70 -19.56 -3.59
CA GLY A 8 20.48 -19.73 -2.37
C GLY A 8 20.57 -18.44 -1.54
N GLU A 9 20.57 -17.28 -2.20
CA GLU A 9 20.60 -15.98 -1.53
C GLU A 9 19.29 -15.68 -0.80
N VAL A 10 18.14 -15.99 -1.41
CA VAL A 10 16.82 -15.84 -0.74
C VAL A 10 16.75 -16.71 0.51
N ILE A 11 17.29 -17.92 0.46
CA ILE A 11 17.33 -18.82 1.63
C ILE A 11 18.21 -18.24 2.75
N ARG A 12 19.40 -17.73 2.41
CA ARG A 12 20.31 -17.09 3.39
C ARG A 12 19.67 -15.87 4.05
N LEU A 13 19.05 -15.00 3.24
CA LEU A 13 18.39 -13.79 3.74
C LEU A 13 17.19 -14.13 4.63
N THR A 14 16.40 -15.15 4.27
CA THR A 14 15.27 -15.62 5.10
C THR A 14 15.76 -16.07 6.48
N ASN A 15 16.85 -16.83 6.54
CA ASN A 15 17.43 -17.26 7.82
C ASN A 15 17.97 -16.10 8.65
N ALA A 16 18.60 -15.11 8.00
CA ALA A 16 19.10 -13.92 8.67
C ALA A 16 17.95 -13.06 9.24
N ILE A 17 16.86 -12.89 8.49
CA ILE A 17 15.65 -12.21 8.94
C ILE A 17 15.09 -12.90 10.19
N ASN A 18 14.90 -14.22 10.16
CA ASN A 18 14.34 -14.95 11.29
C ASN A 18 15.19 -14.76 12.56
N ARG A 19 16.52 -14.88 12.45
CA ARG A 19 17.43 -14.64 13.59
C ARG A 19 17.39 -13.20 14.10
N ALA A 20 17.26 -12.22 13.20
CA ALA A 20 17.15 -10.82 13.60
C ALA A 20 15.84 -10.55 14.34
N LEU A 21 14.74 -11.19 13.92
CA LEU A 21 13.43 -11.07 14.58
C LEU A 21 13.38 -11.75 15.95
N GLU A 22 14.21 -12.78 16.19
CA GLU A 22 14.38 -13.39 17.51
C GLU A 22 15.08 -12.45 18.52
N SER A 23 15.77 -11.40 18.05
CA SER A 23 16.44 -10.41 18.90
C SER A 23 15.92 -8.99 18.64
N PRO A 24 14.90 -8.52 19.40
CA PRO A 24 14.23 -7.24 19.16
C PRO A 24 15.09 -6.00 19.49
N ASN A 25 16.37 -6.18 19.80
CA ASN A 25 17.26 -5.12 20.26
C ASN A 25 17.73 -4.20 19.11
N LYS A 26 17.52 -4.59 17.84
CA LYS A 26 17.99 -3.85 16.65
C LYS A 26 16.96 -3.90 15.50
N PRO A 27 15.83 -3.17 15.63
CA PRO A 27 14.77 -3.20 14.63
C PRO A 27 15.22 -2.70 13.25
N GLU A 28 16.16 -1.78 13.17
CA GLU A 28 16.70 -1.25 11.91
C GLU A 28 17.46 -2.31 11.11
N GLU A 29 18.18 -3.20 11.80
CA GLU A 29 18.92 -4.30 11.19
C GLU A 29 17.95 -5.34 10.60
N ALA A 30 16.89 -5.68 11.35
CA ALA A 30 15.82 -6.54 10.87
C ALA A 30 15.11 -5.93 9.65
N LEU A 31 14.79 -4.62 9.68
CA LEU A 31 14.19 -3.92 8.54
C LEU A 31 15.09 -3.95 7.31
N SER A 32 16.39 -3.69 7.48
CA SER A 32 17.37 -3.75 6.38
C SER A 32 17.41 -5.15 5.74
N LEU A 33 17.41 -6.20 6.57
CA LEU A 33 17.40 -7.59 6.09
C LEU A 33 16.09 -7.95 5.39
N ILE A 34 14.94 -7.48 5.88
CA ILE A 34 13.64 -7.67 5.24
C ILE A 34 13.60 -7.04 3.85
N LEU A 35 14.07 -5.78 3.73
CA LEU A 35 14.11 -5.08 2.44
C LEU A 35 15.02 -5.81 1.45
N LYS A 36 16.20 -6.27 1.89
CA LYS A 36 17.11 -7.08 1.05
C LYS A 36 16.49 -8.41 0.65
N GLY A 37 15.84 -9.10 1.58
CA GLY A 37 15.15 -10.36 1.33
C GLY A 37 14.02 -10.23 0.31
N ALA A 38 13.23 -9.15 0.41
CA ALA A 38 12.19 -8.83 -0.56
C ALA A 38 12.79 -8.55 -1.95
N SER A 39 13.84 -7.72 -2.02
CA SER A 39 14.53 -7.42 -3.28
C SER A 39 15.06 -8.70 -3.95
N ALA A 40 15.76 -9.56 -3.21
CA ALA A 40 16.31 -10.81 -3.76
C ALA A 40 15.22 -11.81 -4.21
N ARG A 41 14.06 -11.80 -3.53
CA ARG A 41 12.93 -12.68 -3.88
C ARG A 41 12.22 -12.27 -5.15
N TYR A 42 12.18 -10.97 -5.44
CA TYR A 42 11.51 -10.39 -6.59
C TYR A 42 12.47 -9.81 -7.64
N ASP A 43 13.74 -10.19 -7.60
CA ASP A 43 14.77 -9.72 -8.55
C ASP A 43 14.45 -10.13 -10.00
N CYS A 44 13.66 -11.20 -10.18
CA CYS A 44 13.17 -11.64 -11.48
C CYS A 44 11.96 -10.84 -11.99
N CYS A 45 11.35 -10.00 -11.14
CA CYS A 45 10.23 -9.17 -11.55
C CYS A 45 10.75 -7.92 -12.26
N PRO A 46 10.12 -7.50 -13.37
CA PRO A 46 10.40 -6.19 -13.94
C PRO A 46 10.13 -5.12 -12.87
N PRO A 47 10.88 -3.99 -12.88
CA PRO A 47 10.61 -2.89 -11.97
C PRO A 47 9.14 -2.50 -12.08
N ALA A 48 8.53 -2.18 -10.94
CA ALA A 48 7.15 -1.72 -10.91
C ALA A 48 7.01 -0.62 -11.96
N ILE A 49 6.07 -0.81 -12.90
CA ILE A 49 5.64 0.27 -13.77
C ILE A 49 5.27 1.41 -12.80
N PRO A 50 5.84 2.62 -12.94
CA PRO A 50 5.38 3.75 -12.15
C PRO A 50 3.88 3.75 -12.33
N ILE A 51 3.15 3.49 -11.24
CA ILE A 51 1.74 3.81 -11.20
C ILE A 51 1.81 5.32 -11.37
N GLN A 52 1.63 5.79 -12.61
CA GLN A 52 1.29 7.18 -12.85
C GLN A 52 0.20 7.41 -11.83
N GLU A 53 0.39 8.34 -10.90
CA GLU A 53 -0.63 8.69 -9.91
C GLU A 53 -1.91 8.87 -10.71
N GLU A 54 -2.75 7.85 -10.71
CA GLU A 54 -3.78 7.73 -11.74
C GLU A 54 -4.92 8.51 -11.17
N ASN A 55 -4.77 9.84 -11.25
CA ASN A 55 -5.71 10.87 -10.84
C ASN A 55 -6.55 10.44 -9.64
N HIS A 56 -5.94 10.00 -8.54
CA HIS A 56 -6.69 9.88 -7.30
C HIS A 56 -6.91 11.33 -6.87
N PRO A 57 -8.11 11.91 -7.00
CA PRO A 57 -8.32 13.25 -6.50
C PRO A 57 -8.32 13.08 -4.98
N LEU A 58 -7.16 13.28 -4.35
CA LEU A 58 -7.01 13.27 -2.90
C LEU A 58 -7.91 14.34 -2.25
N ALA A 59 -8.36 15.31 -3.05
CA ALA A 59 -9.39 16.26 -2.70
C ALA A 59 -10.66 15.98 -3.52
N VAL A 60 -11.76 15.75 -2.81
CA VAL A 60 -13.11 15.86 -3.37
C VAL A 60 -13.23 17.23 -4.07
N ASP A 61 -13.55 17.22 -5.37
CA ASP A 61 -13.78 18.44 -6.13
C ASP A 61 -15.07 19.14 -5.67
N GLN A 62 -14.91 20.07 -4.73
CA GLN A 62 -16.00 20.83 -4.16
C GLN A 62 -16.72 21.70 -5.19
N ASN A 63 -16.03 22.12 -6.26
CA ASN A 63 -16.66 22.92 -7.32
C ASN A 63 -17.63 22.06 -8.13
N ARG A 64 -17.22 20.83 -8.45
CA ARG A 64 -18.12 19.86 -9.10
C ARG A 64 -19.33 19.54 -8.23
N ILE A 65 -19.15 19.38 -6.92
CA ILE A 65 -20.26 19.19 -5.98
C ILE A 65 -21.20 20.39 -5.99
N ARG A 66 -20.67 21.62 -5.93
CA ARG A 66 -21.50 22.86 -5.97
C ARG A 66 -22.28 23.01 -7.26
N GLN A 67 -21.85 22.42 -8.37
CA GLN A 67 -22.55 22.44 -9.65
C GLN A 67 -23.70 21.44 -9.74
N VAL A 68 -23.59 20.28 -9.07
CA VAL A 68 -24.59 19.20 -9.17
C VAL A 68 -25.55 19.16 -7.99
N VAL A 69 -25.14 19.61 -6.80
CA VAL A 69 -25.97 19.63 -5.60
C VAL A 69 -26.70 20.97 -5.49
N SER A 70 -28.01 20.90 -5.32
CA SER A 70 -28.89 22.03 -5.03
C SER A 70 -28.85 22.38 -3.54
N PHE A 71 -29.15 21.40 -2.66
CA PHE A 71 -29.06 21.57 -1.21
C PHE A 71 -28.87 20.23 -0.49
N ILE A 72 -28.44 20.30 0.77
CA ILE A 72 -28.28 19.16 1.67
C ILE A 72 -29.08 19.47 2.94
N THR A 73 -29.90 18.53 3.40
CA THR A 73 -30.58 18.61 4.68
C THR A 73 -30.07 17.54 5.64
N ILE A 74 -29.96 17.90 6.91
CA ILE A 74 -29.58 17.01 8.00
C ILE A 74 -30.71 17.09 9.04
N SER A 75 -31.37 15.97 9.29
CA SER A 75 -32.46 15.90 10.26
C SER A 75 -31.96 15.73 11.69
N ALA A 76 -32.86 15.89 12.67
CA ALA A 76 -32.55 15.66 14.09
C ALA A 76 -32.19 14.19 14.37
N GLU A 77 -32.65 13.27 13.53
CA GLU A 77 -32.34 11.83 13.57
C GLU A 77 -31.05 11.47 12.82
N ASN A 78 -30.24 12.48 12.42
CA ASN A 78 -29.03 12.33 11.63
C ASN A 78 -29.25 11.73 10.23
N VAL A 79 -30.45 11.88 9.67
CA VAL A 79 -30.72 11.50 8.28
C VAL A 79 -30.17 12.58 7.36
N VAL A 80 -29.33 12.18 6.42
CA VAL A 80 -28.77 13.07 5.39
C VAL A 80 -29.55 12.88 4.10
N ALA A 81 -30.14 13.96 3.57
CA ALA A 81 -30.75 13.97 2.25
C ALA A 81 -30.06 15.01 1.36
N VAL A 82 -29.81 14.63 0.12
CA VAL A 82 -29.12 15.45 -0.89
C VAL A 82 -30.06 15.66 -2.06
N ALA A 83 -30.31 16.91 -2.40
CA ALA A 83 -31.05 17.28 -3.60
C ALA A 83 -30.06 17.66 -4.70
N PHE A 84 -30.16 17.00 -5.86
CA PHE A 84 -29.40 17.34 -7.06
C PHE A 84 -30.18 18.36 -7.90
N ARG A 85 -29.47 19.13 -8.74
CA ARG A 85 -30.10 20.00 -9.76
C ARG A 85 -30.71 19.18 -10.89
#